data_AF-X1DQW4-F1
#
_entry.id   AF-X1DQW4-F1
#
_cell.length_a   1.000
_cell.length_b   1.000
_cell.length_c   1.000
_cell.angle_alpha   90.00
_cell.angle_beta   90.00
_cell.angle_gamma   90.00
#
_symmetry.space_group_name_H-M   'P 1'
#
loop_
_entity.id
_entity.type
_entity.pdbx_description
1 polymer ?
#
loop_
_entity_poly.entity_id
_entity_poly.type
_entity_poly.pdbx_seq_one_letter_code
_entity_poly.pdbx_strand_id
1 'polypeptide(L)'
;PLLEAMAGRLPLVVSGVSALPEIADDAALYFDPNSPESIAGRIVEALQDKSLQKKLIARGVERSKDFDWEKTAVDTLDFYKAIAGKGK
;
A
#
# COMPACT_ATOMS: atom_id res chain seq x y z
N PRO A 1 2.98 8.02 -5.98
CA PRO A 1 1.64 7.52 -5.58
C PRO A 1 1.73 6.30 -4.63
N LEU A 2 0.66 6.00 -3.87
CA LEU A 2 0.52 5.06 -2.71
C LEU A 2 1.80 4.54 -2.03
N LEU A 3 2.59 3.67 -2.66
CA LEU A 3 3.86 3.15 -2.13
C LEU A 3 4.83 4.28 -1.74
N GLU A 4 4.89 5.34 -2.53
CA GLU A 4 5.69 6.53 -2.20
C GLU A 4 5.15 7.27 -0.98
N ALA A 5 3.82 7.27 -0.76
CA ALA A 5 3.22 7.87 0.43
C ALA A 5 3.50 7.02 1.69
N MET A 6 3.50 5.69 1.56
CA MET A 6 3.94 4.77 2.60
C MET A 6 5.40 5.01 2.99
N ALA A 7 6.32 4.98 2.02
CA ALA A 7 7.75 5.21 2.23
C ALA A 7 8.03 6.65 2.71
N GLY A 8 7.21 7.61 2.26
CA GLY A 8 7.23 9.01 2.66
C GLY A 8 6.69 9.29 4.07
N ARG A 9 6.31 8.26 4.84
CA ARG A 9 5.81 8.37 6.22
C ARG A 9 4.54 9.22 6.33
N LEU A 10 3.60 9.06 5.39
CA LEU A 10 2.33 9.77 5.38
C LEU A 10 1.18 8.85 5.85
N PRO A 11 0.20 9.37 6.60
CA PRO A 11 -1.02 8.60 6.88
C PRO A 11 -1.82 8.40 5.60
N LEU A 12 -2.35 7.19 5.41
CA LEU A 12 -3.04 6.83 4.20
C LEU A 12 -4.56 6.86 4.38
N VAL A 13 -5.22 7.58 3.48
CA VAL A 13 -6.67 7.59 3.30
C VAL A 13 -6.91 7.27 1.82
N VAL A 14 -7.46 6.08 1.53
CA VAL A 14 -7.56 5.53 0.17
C VAL A 14 -8.95 4.94 -0.08
N SER A 15 -9.34 4.76 -1.35
CA SER A 15 -10.63 4.14 -1.65
C SER A 15 -10.60 2.64 -1.32
N GLY A 16 -11.73 2.11 -0.85
CA GLY A 16 -11.90 0.71 -0.48
C GLY A 16 -12.11 -0.25 -1.65
N VAL A 17 -11.67 0.11 -2.86
CA VAL A 17 -11.97 -0.64 -4.10
C VAL A 17 -10.71 -0.90 -4.94
N SER A 18 -10.81 -1.83 -5.88
CA SER A 18 -9.72 -2.22 -6.80
C SER A 18 -8.49 -2.76 -6.05
N ALA A 19 -7.28 -2.44 -6.49
CA ALA A 19 -6.03 -2.95 -5.91
C ALA A 19 -5.62 -2.24 -4.61
N LEU A 20 -6.27 -1.14 -4.22
CA LEU A 20 -5.84 -0.35 -3.05
C LEU A 20 -6.00 -1.11 -1.72
N PRO A 21 -7.09 -1.87 -1.48
CA PRO A 21 -7.18 -2.75 -0.32
C PRO A 21 -6.06 -3.79 -0.26
N GLU A 22 -5.69 -4.39 -1.40
CA GLU A 22 -4.64 -5.41 -1.47
C GLU A 22 -3.24 -4.84 -1.19
N ILE A 23 -2.95 -3.66 -1.75
CA ILE A 23 -1.64 -3.02 -1.58
C ILE A 23 -1.51 -2.43 -0.17
N ALA A 24 -2.53 -1.72 0.31
CA ALA A 24 -2.48 -0.99 1.58
C ALA A 24 -2.78 -1.83 2.81
N ASP A 25 -3.57 -2.90 2.71
CA ASP A 25 -3.92 -3.79 3.82
C ASP A 25 -4.31 -3.02 5.11
N ASP A 26 -3.70 -3.31 6.26
CA ASP A 26 -4.00 -2.64 7.53
C ASP A 26 -3.31 -1.26 7.70
N ALA A 27 -2.65 -0.75 6.66
CA ALA A 27 -1.88 0.50 6.69
C ALA A 27 -2.68 1.75 6.29
N ALA A 28 -3.97 1.61 5.94
CA ALA A 28 -4.78 2.73 5.49
C ALA A 28 -6.17 2.78 6.12
N LEU A 29 -6.74 3.98 6.13
CA LEU A 29 -8.18 4.19 6.27
C LEU A 29 -8.85 4.10 4.90
N TYR A 30 -9.96 3.37 4.84
CA TYR A 30 -10.72 3.16 3.62
C TYR A 30 -11.98 4.02 3.56
N PHE A 31 -12.24 4.61 2.39
CA PHE A 31 -13.48 5.32 2.08
C PHE A 31 -14.21 4.72 0.87
N ASP A 32 -15.52 4.93 0.80
CA ASP A 32 -16.30 4.70 -0.42
C ASP A 32 -16.04 5.85 -1.42
N PRO A 33 -15.49 5.59 -2.61
CA PRO A 33 -15.19 6.63 -3.60
C PRO A 33 -16.45 7.34 -4.14
N ASN A 34 -17.65 6.76 -3.97
CA ASN A 34 -18.90 7.34 -4.43
C ASN A 34 -19.64 8.14 -3.33
N SER A 35 -19.07 8.24 -2.13
CA SER A 35 -19.64 9.01 -1.02
C SER A 35 -18.68 10.12 -0.57
N PRO A 36 -18.96 11.39 -0.92
CA PRO A 36 -18.20 12.54 -0.42
C PRO A 36 -18.12 12.59 1.11
N GLU A 37 -19.18 12.17 1.80
CA GLU A 37 -19.26 12.11 3.26
C GLU A 37 -18.28 11.07 3.81
N SER A 38 -18.18 9.90 3.17
CA SER A 38 -17.19 8.88 3.55
C SER A 38 -15.76 9.38 3.37
N ILE A 39 -15.48 10.12 2.30
CA ILE A 39 -14.14 10.69 2.04
C ILE A 39 -13.80 11.71 3.14
N ALA A 40 -14.71 12.68 3.37
CA ALA A 40 -14.52 13.72 4.37
C ALA A 40 -14.33 13.14 5.77
N GLY A 41 -15.16 12.16 6.16
CA GLY A 41 -15.07 11.51 7.46
C GLY A 41 -13.71 10.87 7.72
N ARG A 42 -13.18 10.12 6.73
CA ARG A 42 -11.86 9.47 6.84
C ARG A 42 -10.70 10.48 6.85
N ILE A 43 -10.79 11.57 6.10
CA ILE A 43 -9.79 12.64 6.14
C ILE A 43 -9.77 13.32 7.51
N VAL A 44 -10.95 13.66 8.05
CA VAL A 44 -11.07 14.29 9.38
C VAL A 44 -10.50 13.37 10.46
N GLU A 45 -10.85 12.09 10.42
CA GLU A 45 -10.34 11.06 11.35
C GLU A 45 -8.81 10.99 11.32
N ALA A 46 -8.19 10.95 10.13
CA ALA A 46 -6.74 10.92 9.96
C ALA A 46 -6.01 12.18 10.46
N LEU A 47 -6.70 13.33 10.49
CA LEU A 47 -6.14 14.61 10.94
C LEU A 47 -6.25 14.80 12.46
N GLN A 48 -7.36 14.35 13.05
CA GLN A 48 -7.72 14.58 14.45
C GLN A 48 -7.15 13.52 15.40
N ASP A 49 -7.10 12.25 15.01
CA ASP A 49 -6.54 11.18 15.86
C ASP A 49 -5.04 10.99 15.62
N LYS A 50 -4.22 11.57 16.51
CA LYS A 50 -2.76 11.46 16.44
C LYS A 50 -2.22 10.06 16.74
N SER A 51 -2.94 9.26 17.51
CA SER A 51 -2.54 7.88 17.82
C SER A 51 -2.73 7.00 16.59
N LEU A 52 -3.91 7.10 15.97
CA LEU A 52 -4.23 6.43 14.71
C LEU A 52 -3.26 6.84 13.60
N GLN A 53 -2.98 8.14 13.45
CA GLN A 53 -2.03 8.64 12.47
C GLN A 53 -0.65 7.97 12.62
N LYS A 54 -0.10 7.89 13.84
CA LYS A 54 1.18 7.22 14.10
C LYS A 54 1.13 5.74 13.76
N LYS A 55 0.02 5.07 14.08
CA LYS A 55 -0.20 3.66 13.75
C LYS A 55 -0.20 3.42 12.24
N LEU A 56 -0.96 4.21 11.47
CA LEU A 56 -1.04 4.10 10.02
C LEU A 56 0.33 4.36 9.36
N ILE A 57 1.07 5.37 9.81
CA ILE A 57 2.42 5.64 9.32
C ILE A 57 3.36 4.46 9.58
N ALA A 58 3.36 3.92 10.81
CA ALA A 58 4.22 2.78 11.16
C ALA A 58 3.88 1.55 10.30
N ARG A 59 2.59 1.26 10.11
CA ARG A 59 2.12 0.16 9.26
C ARG A 59 2.48 0.38 7.80
N GLY A 60 2.30 1.60 7.27
CA GLY A 60 2.63 1.94 5.89
C GLY A 60 4.13 1.76 5.60
N VAL A 61 4.98 2.27 6.50
CA VAL A 61 6.44 2.09 6.37
C VAL A 61 6.82 0.61 6.36
N GLU A 62 6.22 -0.20 7.23
CA GLU A 62 6.48 -1.64 7.25
C GLU A 62 6.00 -2.31 5.96
N ARG A 63 4.75 -2.08 5.57
CA ARG A 63 4.14 -2.63 4.35
C ARG A 63 4.91 -2.27 3.08
N SER A 64 5.48 -1.06 3.00
CA SER A 64 6.26 -0.63 1.84
C SER A 64 7.48 -1.52 1.54
N LYS A 65 8.02 -2.20 2.56
CA LYS A 65 9.19 -3.09 2.42
C LYS A 65 8.88 -4.36 1.63
N ASP A 66 7.61 -4.74 1.55
CA ASP A 66 7.19 -5.90 0.76
C ASP A 66 7.30 -5.65 -0.76
N PHE A 67 7.36 -4.37 -1.17
CA PHE A 67 7.37 -3.94 -2.56
C PHE A 67 8.77 -3.52 -3.02
N ASP A 68 9.73 -4.42 -2.87
CA ASP A 68 11.13 -4.22 -3.24
C ASP A 68 11.40 -4.53 -4.72
N TRP A 69 11.96 -3.56 -5.44
CA TRP A 69 12.25 -3.67 -6.88
C TRP A 69 13.41 -4.61 -7.19
N GLU A 70 14.43 -4.65 -6.34
CA GLU A 70 15.60 -5.52 -6.55
C GLU A 70 15.19 -6.98 -6.41
N LYS A 71 14.45 -7.30 -5.34
CA LYS A 71 13.84 -8.61 -5.13
C LYS A 71 12.96 -9.01 -6.30
N THR A 72 12.08 -8.11 -6.77
CA THR A 72 11.21 -8.38 -7.92
C THR A 72 12.02 -8.72 -9.17
N ALA A 73 13.11 -7.99 -9.43
CA ALA A 73 13.96 -8.22 -10.59
C ALA A 73 14.67 -9.58 -10.52
N VAL A 74 15.23 -9.93 -9.36
CA VAL A 74 15.91 -11.21 -9.12
C VAL A 74 14.93 -12.38 -9.27
N ASP A 75 13.80 -12.33 -8.57
CA ASP A 75 12.79 -13.40 -8.58
C ASP A 75 12.26 -13.63 -10.00
N THR A 76 12.00 -12.55 -10.75
CA THR A 76 11.52 -12.62 -12.14
C THR A 76 12.58 -13.23 -13.07
N LEU A 77 13.84 -12.81 -12.95
CA LEU A 77 14.94 -13.33 -13.76
C LEU A 77 15.16 -14.83 -13.50
N ASP A 78 15.12 -15.25 -12.24
CA ASP A 78 15.32 -16.64 -11.88
C ASP A 78 14.17 -17.54 -12.38
N PHE A 79 12.94 -17.04 -12.37
CA PHE A 79 11.82 -17.70 -13.04
C PHE A 79 12.09 -17.88 -14.55
N TYR A 80 12.53 -16.83 -15.25
CA TYR A 80 12.85 -16.93 -16.68
C TYR A 80 13.99 -17.92 -16.97
N LYS A 81 15.05 -17.93 -16.17
CA LYS A 81 16.13 -18.94 -16.29
C LYS A 81 15.59 -20.36 -16.11
N ALA A 82 14.69 -20.57 -15.14
CA ALA A 82 14.14 -21.88 -14.82
C ALA A 82 13.29 -22.48 -15.95
N ILE A 83 12.64 -21.64 -16.77
CA ILE A 83 11.82 -22.11 -17.92
C ILE A 83 12.61 -22.13 -19.23
N ALA A 84 13.54 -21.20 -19.45
CA ALA A 84 14.34 -21.14 -20.68
C ALA A 84 15.26 -22.37 -20.84
N GLY A 85 15.72 -22.97 -19.73
CA GLY A 85 16.53 -24.20 -19.75
C GLY A 85 15.76 -25.51 -19.94
N LYS A 86 14.42 -25.48 -20.00
CA LYS A 86 13.56 -26.68 -20.08
C LYS A 86 13.04 -26.98 -21.50
N GLY A 87 13.46 -26.23 -22.50
CA GLY A 87 13.17 -26.53 -23.91
C GLY A 87 14.13 -27.59 -24.48
N LYS A 88 13.77 -28.87 -24.35
CA LYS A 88 14.22 -29.96 -25.22
C LYS A 88 13.03 -30.82 -25.60
#